data_AF-A0A225WPA2-F1
#
_entry.id   AF-A0A225WPA2-F1
#
_cell.length_a   1.000
_cell.length_b   1.000
_cell.length_c   1.000
_cell.angle_alpha   90.00
_cell.angle_beta   90.00
_cell.angle_gamma   90.00
#
_symmetry.space_group_name_H-M   'P 1'
#
loop_
_entity.id
_entity.type
_entity.pdbx_description
1 polymer ?
#
loop_
_entity_poly.entity_id
_entity_poly.type
_entity_poly.pdbx_seq_one_letter_code
_entity_poly.pdbx_strand_id
1 'polypeptide(L)'
;MVSFIHVTKVAIVMLAIPTIAAQAATSTCEITDSNACTVDSLTASTDDGSVLIYPGGDTRCAFDDYTDTVTTFESNSTYFFQVFPAANQDKKKLLLFFQGGGACVDQYTCDFALQCQLGSSALISTTASVTDTGIMNRTLDGNVFNDYNIVYLPYCTGDLFVGNKYLEPYESVYNQALGNKQCLGQNQGMYMNGYNNTMAVLKWALANYPDPEQLVIGGYSAGSLAAQMWSAYVAKTWSVESKSTKFQVLADSYVGVFPEYKVPASQLINYYGGCGLINFPDSMVSECEGETATAVEMISSLINEATSAEWLFIDSIADKTQRKFYQLVLLGIAGYPFTTLLAADEFYGNMTEILDAYSLIMNVTRFNIDSDQHVWLTGNDYSSAMDLEGAYLGDVLNSWLSYSTTPEATTDTPTTTPDVTTATPVSTTSAPTSKPAFPTAKPTPTTTAPKTSKPSTPSQQVQVIQQLQQLKELMCSILSQFHVQAPLC
;
A
#
# COMPACT_ATOMS: atom_id res chain seq x y z
N MET A 1 -62.58 62.63 31.63
CA MET A 1 -61.37 63.40 32.02
C MET A 1 -60.60 62.49 32.96
N VAL A 2 -59.36 62.04 32.75
CA VAL A 2 -58.17 62.71 32.24
C VAL A 2 -57.22 61.66 31.62
N SER A 3 -56.43 62.13 30.66
CA SER A 3 -55.50 61.50 29.72
C SER A 3 -54.54 60.41 30.23
N PHE A 4 -54.33 59.39 29.39
CA PHE A 4 -53.14 58.54 29.39
C PHE A 4 -52.16 59.02 28.31
N ILE A 5 -50.90 59.19 28.72
CA ILE A 5 -49.77 59.70 27.93
C ILE A 5 -49.18 58.55 27.10
N HIS A 6 -48.99 58.78 25.80
CA HIS A 6 -48.18 57.94 24.91
C HIS A 6 -46.69 58.25 25.09
N VAL A 7 -45.87 57.22 25.27
CA VAL A 7 -44.41 57.29 25.10
C VAL A 7 -43.97 56.17 24.16
N THR A 8 -43.32 56.61 23.08
CA THR A 8 -42.81 55.90 21.93
C THR A 8 -41.66 54.95 22.30
N LYS A 9 -41.72 53.69 21.83
CA LYS A 9 -40.64 52.71 22.00
C LYS A 9 -39.53 52.95 20.97
N VAL A 10 -38.31 53.10 21.46
CA VAL A 10 -37.06 53.18 20.70
C VAL A 10 -36.72 51.80 20.12
N ALA A 11 -36.42 51.76 18.82
CA ALA A 11 -35.89 50.58 18.13
C ALA A 11 -34.36 50.53 18.31
N ILE A 12 -33.86 49.44 18.89
CA ILE A 12 -32.43 49.11 18.94
C ILE A 12 -32.15 48.14 17.80
N VAL A 13 -31.38 48.61 16.82
CA VAL A 13 -30.86 47.80 15.71
C VAL A 13 -29.72 46.93 16.25
N MET A 14 -29.93 45.62 16.35
CA MET A 14 -28.83 44.67 16.54
C MET A 14 -28.14 44.43 15.19
N LEU A 15 -26.90 44.91 15.07
CA LEU A 15 -25.96 44.50 14.03
C LEU A 15 -25.59 43.03 14.27
N ALA A 16 -26.09 42.15 13.42
CA ALA A 16 -25.61 40.77 13.34
C ALA A 16 -24.21 40.79 12.72
N ILE A 17 -23.19 40.53 13.54
CA ILE A 17 -21.83 40.24 13.07
C ILE A 17 -21.87 38.79 12.57
N PRO A 18 -21.54 38.51 11.30
CA PRO A 18 -21.38 37.13 10.86
C PRO A 18 -20.16 36.55 11.59
N THR A 19 -20.40 35.55 12.44
CA THR A 19 -19.35 34.68 12.94
C THR A 19 -18.76 33.94 11.74
N ILE A 20 -17.62 34.41 11.24
CA ILE A 20 -16.76 33.64 10.33
C ILE A 20 -16.25 32.47 11.18
N ALA A 21 -16.89 31.31 11.04
CA ALA A 21 -16.22 30.07 11.38
C ALA A 21 -15.07 29.93 10.37
N ALA A 22 -13.84 30.12 10.84
CA ALA A 22 -12.66 29.78 10.05
C ALA A 22 -12.70 28.26 9.85
N GLN A 23 -13.19 27.81 8.68
CA GLN A 23 -12.77 26.51 8.17
C GLN A 23 -11.26 26.61 8.04
N ALA A 24 -10.52 25.73 8.73
CA ALA A 24 -9.09 25.61 8.51
C ALA A 24 -8.86 25.47 7.00
N ALA A 25 -8.12 26.41 6.41
CA ALA A 25 -7.96 26.45 4.97
C ALA A 25 -7.07 25.27 4.58
N THR A 26 -7.67 24.24 3.97
CA THR A 26 -6.93 23.14 3.36
C THR A 26 -5.96 23.76 2.36
N SER A 27 -4.66 23.62 2.61
CA SER A 27 -3.67 24.16 1.69
C SER A 27 -3.60 23.27 0.46
N THR A 28 -3.75 23.85 -0.72
CA THR A 28 -3.81 23.11 -1.98
C THR A 28 -2.94 23.77 -3.05
N CYS A 29 -2.44 22.95 -3.97
CA CYS A 29 -1.71 23.41 -5.15
C CYS A 29 -2.06 22.55 -6.36
N GLU A 30 -2.48 23.18 -7.46
CA GLU A 30 -2.73 22.52 -8.73
C GLU A 30 -1.53 22.67 -9.65
N ILE A 31 -1.03 21.55 -10.18
CA ILE A 31 0.04 21.56 -11.17
C ILE A 31 -0.54 22.05 -12.51
N THR A 32 0.07 23.09 -13.06
CA THR A 32 -0.26 23.67 -14.37
C THR A 32 1.03 23.98 -15.14
N ASP A 33 0.93 24.33 -16.41
CA ASP A 33 2.08 24.78 -17.22
C ASP A 33 2.83 25.97 -16.58
N SER A 34 2.14 26.77 -15.75
CA SER A 34 2.69 27.94 -15.08
C SER A 34 3.09 27.72 -13.61
N ASN A 35 2.66 26.61 -13.02
CA ASN A 35 2.88 26.31 -11.61
C ASN A 35 3.21 24.83 -11.42
N ALA A 36 4.48 24.53 -11.11
CA ALA A 36 4.93 23.16 -10.86
C ALA A 36 4.68 22.69 -9.41
N CYS A 37 4.05 23.52 -8.57
CA CYS A 37 3.88 23.26 -7.13
C CYS A 37 5.22 22.90 -6.47
N THR A 38 6.26 23.71 -6.70
CA THR A 38 7.59 23.42 -6.14
C THR A 38 7.56 23.54 -4.62
N VAL A 39 8.23 22.61 -3.92
CA VAL A 39 8.24 22.54 -2.45
C VAL A 39 8.63 23.87 -1.81
N ASP A 40 9.56 24.62 -2.42
CA ASP A 40 10.03 25.91 -1.89
C ASP A 40 8.97 27.03 -1.99
N SER A 41 7.94 26.84 -2.81
CA SER A 41 6.83 27.77 -2.99
C SER A 41 5.57 27.37 -2.20
N LEU A 42 5.55 26.17 -1.62
CA LEU A 42 4.39 25.66 -0.90
C LEU A 42 4.22 26.39 0.43
N THR A 43 2.97 26.71 0.76
CA THR A 43 2.59 27.21 2.08
C THR A 43 1.81 26.11 2.79
N ALA A 44 2.44 25.43 3.75
CA ALA A 44 1.79 24.37 4.52
C ALA A 44 0.57 24.89 5.29
N SER A 45 -0.46 24.05 5.41
CA SER A 45 -1.60 24.29 6.28
C SER A 45 -1.14 24.48 7.73
N THR A 46 -1.76 25.41 8.45
CA THR A 46 -1.49 25.61 9.88
C THR A 46 -2.11 24.55 10.77
N ASP A 47 -2.95 23.67 10.21
CA ASP A 47 -3.68 22.64 10.95
C ASP A 47 -2.82 21.37 11.12
N ASP A 48 -2.44 20.76 10.00
CA ASP A 48 -1.73 19.48 9.93
C ASP A 48 -0.29 19.61 9.37
N GLY A 49 0.11 20.81 8.92
CA GLY A 49 1.41 21.03 8.29
C GLY A 49 1.51 20.49 6.85
N SER A 50 0.38 20.17 6.20
CA SER A 50 0.37 19.55 4.88
C SER A 50 -0.10 20.50 3.76
N VAL A 51 0.16 20.09 2.51
CA VAL A 51 -0.40 20.67 1.28
C VAL A 51 -0.88 19.54 0.38
N LEU A 52 -2.08 19.67 -0.18
CA LEU A 52 -2.60 18.74 -1.19
C LEU A 52 -2.17 19.20 -2.58
N ILE A 53 -1.53 18.31 -3.32
CA ILE A 53 -1.08 18.57 -4.68
C ILE A 53 -1.96 17.80 -5.66
N TYR A 54 -2.56 18.53 -6.60
CA TYR A 54 -3.38 17.99 -7.67
C TYR A 54 -2.54 17.93 -8.94
N PRO A 55 -2.04 16.73 -9.32
CA PRO A 55 -1.13 16.60 -10.46
C PRO A 55 -1.82 16.74 -11.82
N GLY A 56 -3.13 16.49 -11.90
CA GLY A 56 -3.88 16.51 -13.16
C GLY A 56 -3.36 15.47 -14.15
N GLY A 57 -3.43 15.77 -15.45
CA GLY A 57 -3.00 14.85 -16.50
C GLY A 57 -3.79 13.53 -16.47
N ASP A 58 -3.08 12.40 -16.57
CA ASP A 58 -3.69 11.07 -16.60
C ASP A 58 -3.99 10.50 -15.20
N THR A 59 -3.77 11.26 -14.11
CA THR A 59 -4.05 10.76 -12.76
C THR A 59 -5.54 10.71 -12.48
N ARG A 60 -5.99 9.64 -11.83
CA ARG A 60 -7.39 9.43 -11.44
C ARG A 60 -7.56 8.24 -10.49
N CYS A 61 -8.71 8.18 -9.82
CA CYS A 61 -9.17 7.01 -9.06
C CYS A 61 -10.01 6.03 -9.90
N ALA A 62 -10.37 4.90 -9.27
CA ALA A 62 -10.93 3.70 -9.90
C ALA A 62 -12.21 3.92 -10.71
N PHE A 63 -13.12 4.76 -10.23
CA PHE A 63 -14.45 4.93 -10.81
C PHE A 63 -14.74 6.39 -11.09
N ASP A 64 -15.75 6.66 -11.94
CA ASP A 64 -16.27 8.02 -12.06
C ASP A 64 -17.05 8.39 -10.78
N ASP A 65 -17.34 9.68 -10.63
CA ASP A 65 -17.94 10.22 -9.41
C ASP A 65 -19.32 9.62 -9.16
N TYR A 66 -19.51 9.05 -7.97
CA TYR A 66 -20.79 8.47 -7.57
C TYR A 66 -20.94 8.52 -6.05
N THR A 67 -22.17 8.74 -5.59
CA THR A 67 -22.51 8.71 -4.17
C THR A 67 -23.82 7.97 -3.99
N ASP A 68 -23.84 6.95 -3.14
CA ASP A 68 -25.06 6.29 -2.71
C ASP A 68 -25.32 6.52 -1.22
N THR A 69 -26.45 7.14 -0.91
CA THR A 69 -26.82 7.45 0.47
C THR A 69 -27.28 6.23 1.27
N VAL A 70 -27.62 5.12 0.60
CA VAL A 70 -28.12 3.90 1.27
C VAL A 70 -26.96 3.05 1.79
N THR A 71 -25.94 2.80 0.96
CA THR A 71 -24.74 2.03 1.30
C THR A 71 -23.62 2.88 1.87
N THR A 72 -23.77 4.21 1.81
CA THR A 72 -22.73 5.21 2.09
C THR A 72 -21.48 5.03 1.23
N PHE A 73 -21.59 4.34 0.09
CA PHE A 73 -20.51 4.20 -0.87
C PHE A 73 -20.28 5.52 -1.61
N GLU A 74 -19.01 5.86 -1.79
CA GLU A 74 -18.59 7.02 -2.54
C GLU A 74 -17.41 6.65 -3.45
N SER A 75 -17.43 7.15 -4.69
CA SER A 75 -16.27 7.21 -5.55
C SER A 75 -16.06 8.63 -6.03
N ASN A 76 -14.79 9.01 -6.15
CA ASN A 76 -14.38 10.30 -6.67
C ASN A 76 -13.21 10.07 -7.60
N SER A 77 -13.37 10.43 -8.86
CA SER A 77 -12.39 10.24 -9.92
C SER A 77 -11.12 11.06 -9.73
N THR A 78 -11.19 12.15 -8.96
CA THR A 78 -10.06 13.08 -8.77
C THR A 78 -8.98 12.45 -7.89
N TYR A 79 -7.74 12.49 -8.40
CA TYR A 79 -6.56 12.12 -7.63
C TYR A 79 -5.80 13.36 -7.14
N PHE A 80 -5.29 13.27 -5.91
CA PHE A 80 -4.32 14.19 -5.33
C PHE A 80 -3.36 13.40 -4.43
N PHE A 81 -2.23 14.02 -4.08
CA PHE A 81 -1.32 13.48 -3.07
C PHE A 81 -1.01 14.54 -2.02
N GLN A 82 -0.58 14.11 -0.83
CA GLN A 82 -0.39 14.99 0.31
C GLN A 82 1.10 15.13 0.60
N VAL A 83 1.56 16.36 0.77
CA VAL A 83 2.95 16.68 1.05
C VAL A 83 3.06 17.37 2.39
N PHE A 84 3.98 16.90 3.22
CA PHE A 84 4.36 17.54 4.47
C PHE A 84 5.82 17.97 4.36
N PRO A 85 6.10 19.24 4.01
CA PRO A 85 7.46 19.75 4.00
C PRO A 85 8.09 19.64 5.40
N ALA A 86 9.41 19.38 5.46
CA ALA A 86 10.12 19.44 6.73
C ALA A 86 10.04 20.87 7.31
N ALA A 87 9.86 20.99 8.64
CA ALA A 87 9.64 22.29 9.29
C ALA A 87 10.80 23.29 9.09
N ASN A 88 12.03 22.78 8.96
CA ASN A 88 13.23 23.57 8.67
C ASN A 88 13.51 23.75 7.17
N GLN A 89 12.62 23.26 6.30
CA GLN A 89 12.75 23.23 4.84
C GLN A 89 14.01 22.49 4.32
N ASP A 90 14.64 21.69 5.17
CA ASP A 90 15.74 20.82 4.75
C ASP A 90 15.21 19.72 3.83
N LYS A 91 15.95 19.40 2.77
CA LYS A 91 15.59 18.41 1.73
C LYS A 91 16.37 17.10 1.83
N LYS A 92 17.21 16.95 2.86
CA LYS A 92 18.09 15.79 3.03
C LYS A 92 17.37 14.49 3.37
N LYS A 93 16.17 14.57 3.96
CA LYS A 93 15.39 13.41 4.39
C LYS A 93 14.05 13.39 3.67
N LEU A 94 13.78 12.31 2.95
CA LEU A 94 12.55 12.11 2.20
C LEU A 94 11.91 10.76 2.56
N LEU A 95 10.62 10.80 2.87
CA LEU A 95 9.76 9.64 3.01
C LEU A 95 8.71 9.66 1.88
N LEU A 96 8.70 8.61 1.06
CA LEU A 96 7.62 8.31 0.11
C LEU A 96 6.72 7.26 0.75
N PHE A 97 5.50 7.61 1.16
CA PHE A 97 4.64 6.71 1.93
C PHE A 97 3.34 6.37 1.23
N PHE A 98 3.15 5.11 0.90
CA PHE A 98 2.02 4.58 0.16
C PHE A 98 0.88 4.18 1.11
N GLN A 99 -0.32 4.68 0.82
CA GLN A 99 -1.53 4.34 1.55
C GLN A 99 -1.94 2.86 1.32
N GLY A 100 -2.50 2.23 2.35
CA GLY A 100 -3.26 1.00 2.23
C GLY A 100 -4.67 1.17 1.64
N GLY A 101 -5.52 0.16 1.79
CA GLY A 101 -6.93 0.26 1.37
C GLY A 101 -7.40 -0.89 0.48
N GLY A 102 -6.83 -2.08 0.66
CA GLY A 102 -7.30 -3.32 0.04
C GLY A 102 -6.91 -3.52 -1.42
N ALA A 103 -7.61 -4.39 -2.13
CA ALA A 103 -7.36 -4.74 -3.52
C ALA A 103 -8.57 -5.46 -4.12
N CYS A 104 -8.70 -5.45 -5.44
CA CYS A 104 -9.62 -6.36 -6.12
C CYS A 104 -8.80 -7.44 -6.84
N VAL A 105 -9.22 -8.70 -6.78
CA VAL A 105 -8.40 -9.85 -7.15
C VAL A 105 -8.79 -10.50 -8.49
N ASP A 106 -9.93 -10.09 -9.06
CA ASP A 106 -10.48 -10.61 -10.31
C ASP A 106 -11.58 -9.68 -10.85
N GLN A 107 -12.16 -10.02 -12.01
CA GLN A 107 -13.22 -9.21 -12.64
C GLN A 107 -14.47 -9.02 -11.75
N TYR A 108 -14.75 -9.95 -10.84
CA TYR A 108 -15.93 -9.88 -9.96
C TYR A 108 -15.67 -8.92 -8.80
N THR A 109 -14.50 -9.05 -8.19
CA THR A 109 -14.10 -8.18 -7.08
C THR A 109 -13.75 -6.77 -7.55
N CYS A 110 -13.40 -6.57 -8.81
CA CYS A 110 -13.14 -5.24 -9.38
C CYS A 110 -14.40 -4.54 -9.89
N ASP A 111 -15.55 -5.21 -9.90
CA ASP A 111 -16.77 -4.63 -10.47
C ASP A 111 -17.37 -3.54 -9.56
N PHE A 112 -17.76 -2.42 -10.17
CA PHE A 112 -18.31 -1.25 -9.46
C PHE A 112 -19.53 -1.63 -8.61
N ALA A 113 -20.44 -2.41 -9.19
CA ALA A 113 -21.70 -2.74 -8.53
C ALA A 113 -21.45 -3.56 -7.26
N LEU A 114 -20.39 -4.36 -7.18
CA LEU A 114 -20.03 -5.10 -5.98
C LEU A 114 -19.50 -4.14 -4.93
N GLN A 115 -18.56 -3.26 -5.30
CA GLN A 115 -17.98 -2.27 -4.38
C GLN A 115 -19.06 -1.38 -3.77
N CYS A 116 -19.96 -0.85 -4.61
CA CYS A 116 -21.11 -0.06 -4.16
C CYS A 116 -22.01 -0.85 -3.20
N GLN A 117 -22.35 -2.09 -3.55
CA GLN A 117 -23.24 -2.89 -2.71
C GLN A 117 -22.62 -3.31 -1.37
N LEU A 118 -21.30 -3.43 -1.31
CA LEU A 118 -20.57 -3.68 -0.07
C LEU A 118 -20.46 -2.41 0.82
N GLY A 119 -20.60 -1.22 0.24
CA GLY A 119 -20.61 0.05 0.98
C GLY A 119 -19.34 0.25 1.79
N SER A 120 -19.48 0.50 3.10
CA SER A 120 -18.36 0.61 4.04
C SER A 120 -17.49 -0.66 4.15
N SER A 121 -17.95 -1.80 3.64
CA SER A 121 -17.19 -3.05 3.56
C SER A 121 -16.59 -3.32 2.17
N ALA A 122 -16.53 -2.31 1.30
CA ALA A 122 -15.84 -2.38 0.01
C ALA A 122 -14.42 -2.97 0.16
N LEU A 123 -13.99 -3.69 -0.88
CA LEU A 123 -12.70 -4.36 -0.91
C LEU A 123 -11.56 -3.41 -1.24
N ILE A 124 -11.87 -2.26 -1.84
CA ILE A 124 -10.92 -1.24 -2.25
C ILE A 124 -11.37 0.13 -1.75
N SER A 125 -10.39 1.01 -1.50
CA SER A 125 -10.64 2.44 -1.41
C SER A 125 -10.87 3.00 -2.81
N THR A 126 -11.84 3.91 -2.94
CA THR A 126 -12.33 4.45 -4.22
C THR A 126 -12.23 5.98 -4.31
N THR A 127 -11.63 6.59 -3.30
CA THR A 127 -11.39 8.03 -3.19
C THR A 127 -9.95 8.25 -2.70
N ALA A 128 -9.28 9.27 -3.22
CA ALA A 128 -8.03 9.73 -2.61
C ALA A 128 -8.35 10.40 -1.27
N SER A 129 -7.66 10.00 -0.20
CA SER A 129 -7.89 10.51 1.15
C SER A 129 -6.65 11.17 1.74
N VAL A 130 -6.86 12.11 2.65
CA VAL A 130 -5.82 12.74 3.46
C VAL A 130 -5.64 11.99 4.78
N THR A 131 -4.50 12.20 5.44
CA THR A 131 -4.25 11.71 6.80
C THR A 131 -3.37 12.72 7.55
N ASP A 132 -3.51 12.78 8.87
CA ASP A 132 -2.67 13.59 9.76
C ASP A 132 -2.35 12.82 11.07
N THR A 133 -2.47 11.49 11.02
CA THR A 133 -2.33 10.60 12.18
C THR A 133 -1.07 9.74 12.10
N GLY A 134 -0.68 9.16 13.24
CA GLY A 134 0.48 8.27 13.35
C GLY A 134 1.76 8.96 12.88
N ILE A 135 2.51 8.32 11.97
CA ILE A 135 3.75 8.90 11.44
C ILE A 135 3.53 10.19 10.63
N MET A 136 2.29 10.49 10.21
CA MET A 136 1.94 11.74 9.52
C MET A 136 1.60 12.88 10.49
N ASN A 137 1.40 12.56 11.77
CA ASN A 137 1.05 13.55 12.78
C ASN A 137 2.26 14.38 13.17
N ARG A 138 2.31 15.63 12.66
CA ARG A 138 3.38 16.60 12.96
C ARG A 138 3.37 17.13 14.40
N THR A 139 2.28 16.93 15.13
CA THR A 139 2.14 17.39 16.52
C THR A 139 2.49 16.32 17.55
N LEU A 140 2.72 15.08 17.11
CA LEU A 140 3.06 13.96 17.98
C LEU A 140 4.52 14.10 18.44
N ASP A 141 4.70 14.27 19.75
CA ASP A 141 6.03 14.29 20.36
C ASP A 141 6.72 12.94 20.18
N GLY A 142 8.00 12.97 19.82
CA GLY A 142 8.77 11.75 19.51
C GLY A 142 8.42 11.06 18.19
N ASN A 143 7.57 11.65 17.32
CA ASN A 143 7.40 11.11 15.96
C ASN A 143 8.74 11.16 15.20
N VAL A 144 9.28 9.99 14.89
CA VAL A 144 10.59 9.78 14.26
C VAL A 144 10.71 10.32 12.83
N PHE A 145 9.58 10.70 12.21
CA PHE A 145 9.52 11.31 10.89
C PHE A 145 9.27 12.82 10.92
N ASN A 146 9.25 13.46 12.10
CA ASN A 146 8.99 14.90 12.22
C ASN A 146 9.98 15.79 11.47
N ASP A 147 11.21 15.33 11.23
CA ASP A 147 12.22 16.06 10.45
C ASP A 147 12.33 15.63 8.98
N TYR A 148 11.47 14.71 8.52
CA TYR A 148 11.41 14.29 7.12
C TYR A 148 10.53 15.21 6.30
N ASN A 149 10.83 15.35 5.01
CA ASN A 149 9.80 15.65 4.02
C ASN A 149 9.01 14.37 3.78
N ILE A 150 7.68 14.45 3.86
CA ILE A 150 6.83 13.30 3.61
C ILE A 150 5.98 13.56 2.38
N VAL A 151 6.04 12.65 1.42
CA VAL A 151 5.16 12.60 0.26
C VAL A 151 4.28 11.38 0.46
N TYR A 152 3.04 11.61 0.87
CA TYR A 152 2.03 10.58 1.07
C TYR A 152 1.26 10.35 -0.23
N LEU A 153 1.16 9.10 -0.65
CA LEU A 153 0.50 8.67 -1.88
C LEU A 153 -0.82 7.98 -1.51
N PRO A 154 -1.98 8.67 -1.66
CA PRO A 154 -3.27 8.04 -1.48
C PRO A 154 -3.49 6.90 -2.47
N TYR A 155 -4.28 5.92 -2.06
CA TYR A 155 -4.62 4.74 -2.83
C TYR A 155 -6.12 4.67 -3.08
N CYS A 156 -6.51 4.67 -4.34
CA CYS A 156 -7.92 4.72 -4.73
C CYS A 156 -8.24 3.92 -6.00
N THR A 157 -7.34 2.99 -6.37
CA THR A 157 -7.36 2.30 -7.67
C THR A 157 -7.48 0.79 -7.57
N GLY A 158 -7.36 0.20 -6.38
CA GLY A 158 -7.60 -1.23 -6.17
C GLY A 158 -6.58 -2.19 -6.82
N ASP A 159 -5.48 -1.65 -7.36
CA ASP A 159 -4.50 -2.31 -8.23
C ASP A 159 -3.07 -2.30 -7.68
N LEU A 160 -2.92 -2.15 -6.36
CA LEU A 160 -1.64 -2.12 -5.63
C LEU A 160 -0.62 -1.10 -6.17
N PHE A 161 -1.08 0.02 -6.73
CA PHE A 161 -0.23 1.07 -7.32
C PHE A 161 0.54 0.66 -8.58
N VAL A 162 0.24 -0.49 -9.18
CA VAL A 162 0.98 -1.00 -10.35
C VAL A 162 0.12 -1.13 -11.59
N GLY A 163 -1.19 -0.96 -11.46
CA GLY A 163 -2.13 -1.11 -12.57
C GLY A 163 -2.08 0.01 -13.59
N ASN A 164 -2.28 -0.37 -14.86
CA ASN A 164 -2.48 0.55 -15.98
C ASN A 164 -3.42 -0.09 -17.00
N LYS A 165 -4.68 -0.25 -16.62
CA LYS A 165 -5.68 -1.00 -17.37
C LYS A 165 -7.08 -0.43 -17.15
N TYR A 166 -7.89 -0.45 -18.20
CA TYR A 166 -9.33 -0.18 -18.11
C TYR A 166 -10.11 -1.50 -18.17
N LEU A 167 -11.07 -1.66 -17.26
CA LEU A 167 -12.07 -2.72 -17.29
C LEU A 167 -13.41 -2.12 -17.69
N GLU A 168 -13.98 -2.66 -18.76
CA GLU A 168 -15.33 -2.30 -19.20
C GLU A 168 -16.35 -2.57 -18.09
N PRO A 169 -17.46 -1.80 -18.04
CA PRO A 169 -18.54 -2.03 -17.09
C PRO A 169 -18.98 -3.49 -17.05
N TYR A 170 -19.02 -4.05 -15.85
CA TYR A 170 -19.36 -5.44 -15.63
C TYR A 170 -20.31 -5.57 -14.44
N GLU A 171 -21.33 -6.42 -14.58
CA GLU A 171 -22.20 -6.85 -13.49
C GLU A 171 -22.33 -8.37 -13.54
N SER A 172 -21.98 -9.00 -12.43
CA SER A 172 -22.04 -10.43 -12.23
C SER A 172 -23.36 -10.90 -11.63
N VAL A 173 -23.55 -12.22 -11.58
CA VAL A 173 -24.67 -12.85 -10.87
C VAL A 173 -24.62 -12.61 -9.36
N TYR A 174 -23.44 -12.34 -8.78
CA TYR A 174 -23.31 -12.03 -7.36
C TYR A 174 -23.99 -10.69 -7.03
N ASN A 175 -23.89 -9.71 -7.93
CA ASN A 175 -24.50 -8.40 -7.74
C ASN A 175 -26.03 -8.48 -7.64
N GLN A 176 -26.66 -9.42 -8.36
CA GLN A 176 -28.10 -9.63 -8.31
C GLN A 176 -28.59 -10.30 -7.02
N ALA A 177 -27.71 -11.06 -6.35
CA ALA A 177 -28.01 -11.72 -5.09
C ALA A 177 -27.94 -10.76 -3.89
N LEU A 178 -27.22 -9.65 -4.04
CA LEU A 178 -27.11 -8.59 -3.04
C LEU A 178 -28.34 -7.66 -3.08
N GLY A 179 -28.72 -7.10 -1.93
CA GLY A 179 -29.99 -6.38 -1.79
C GLY A 179 -29.96 -4.90 -2.16
N ASN A 180 -28.79 -4.36 -2.48
CA ASN A 180 -28.55 -2.93 -2.72
C ASN A 180 -28.74 -2.60 -4.21
N LYS A 181 -29.97 -2.79 -4.71
CA LYS A 181 -30.31 -2.70 -6.15
C LYS A 181 -30.02 -1.34 -6.78
N GLN A 182 -29.94 -0.27 -6.00
CA GLN A 182 -29.58 1.06 -6.49
C GLN A 182 -28.16 1.13 -7.04
N CYS A 183 -27.28 0.21 -6.66
CA CYS A 183 -25.92 0.08 -7.22
C CYS A 183 -25.87 -0.62 -8.58
N LEU A 184 -26.99 -1.19 -9.05
CA LEU A 184 -27.08 -1.88 -10.35
C LEU A 184 -27.45 -0.90 -11.47
N GLY A 185 -27.06 -1.23 -12.70
CA GLY A 185 -27.33 -0.45 -13.90
C GLY A 185 -26.54 0.86 -14.00
N GLN A 186 -25.51 1.05 -13.17
CA GLN A 186 -24.72 2.29 -13.15
C GLN A 186 -23.76 2.41 -14.34
N ASN A 187 -23.47 1.29 -15.03
CA ASN A 187 -22.63 1.24 -16.22
C ASN A 187 -21.25 1.91 -16.03
N GLN A 188 -20.64 1.66 -14.87
CA GLN A 188 -19.34 2.18 -14.45
C GLN A 188 -18.24 1.16 -14.77
N GLY A 189 -17.24 1.56 -15.53
CA GLY A 189 -16.02 0.79 -15.74
C GLY A 189 -14.97 1.12 -14.69
N MET A 190 -13.95 0.28 -14.55
CA MET A 190 -12.87 0.48 -13.57
C MET A 190 -11.57 0.92 -14.26
N TYR A 191 -10.97 1.98 -13.76
CA TYR A 191 -9.65 2.46 -14.13
C TYR A 191 -8.61 1.98 -13.11
N MET A 192 -7.87 0.94 -13.46
CA MET A 192 -6.66 0.55 -12.73
C MET A 192 -5.55 1.50 -13.16
N ASN A 193 -5.40 2.61 -12.43
CA ASN A 193 -4.54 3.74 -12.78
C ASN A 193 -3.41 3.98 -11.77
N GLY A 194 -3.12 3.00 -10.91
CA GLY A 194 -2.12 3.09 -9.85
C GLY A 194 -0.74 3.49 -10.38
N TYR A 195 -0.32 2.92 -11.51
CA TYR A 195 0.97 3.25 -12.13
C TYR A 195 1.07 4.73 -12.50
N ASN A 196 0.06 5.29 -13.17
CA ASN A 196 0.09 6.67 -13.63
C ASN A 196 0.05 7.64 -12.43
N ASN A 197 -0.74 7.33 -11.41
CA ASN A 197 -0.78 8.08 -10.16
C ASN A 197 0.59 8.08 -9.47
N THR A 198 1.20 6.91 -9.24
CA THR A 198 2.52 6.79 -8.63
C THR A 198 3.58 7.50 -9.45
N MET A 199 3.58 7.35 -10.77
CA MET A 199 4.54 8.00 -11.64
C MET A 199 4.47 9.53 -11.57
N ALA A 200 3.26 10.10 -11.51
CA ALA A 200 3.08 11.54 -11.34
C ALA A 200 3.69 12.03 -10.03
N VAL A 201 3.45 11.31 -8.93
CA VAL A 201 4.00 11.66 -7.61
C VAL A 201 5.52 11.50 -7.58
N LEU A 202 6.07 10.40 -8.08
CA LEU A 202 7.52 10.16 -8.09
C LEU A 202 8.27 11.19 -8.95
N LYS A 203 7.71 11.58 -10.10
CA LYS A 203 8.28 12.66 -10.93
C LYS A 203 8.29 13.99 -10.19
N TRP A 204 7.20 14.35 -9.52
CA TRP A 204 7.14 15.55 -8.70
C TRP A 204 8.15 15.49 -7.55
N ALA A 205 8.22 14.36 -6.83
CA ALA A 205 9.13 14.17 -5.70
C ALA A 205 10.60 14.26 -6.14
N LEU A 206 10.98 13.63 -7.25
CA LEU A 206 12.35 13.70 -7.78
C LEU A 206 12.74 15.12 -8.17
N ALA A 207 11.83 15.88 -8.79
CA ALA A 207 12.09 17.26 -9.17
C ALA A 207 12.29 18.19 -7.96
N ASN A 208 11.63 17.89 -6.84
CA ASN A 208 11.67 18.71 -5.63
C ASN A 208 12.77 18.28 -4.64
N TYR A 209 13.12 17.00 -4.64
CA TYR A 209 14.10 16.37 -3.75
C TYR A 209 15.06 15.48 -4.55
N PRO A 210 15.91 16.05 -5.43
CA PRO A 210 16.76 15.25 -6.32
C PRO A 210 17.92 14.55 -5.61
N ASP A 211 18.36 15.10 -4.47
CA ASP A 211 19.59 14.70 -3.76
C ASP A 211 19.37 14.54 -2.24
N PRO A 212 18.41 13.70 -1.79
CA PRO A 212 18.31 13.38 -0.37
C PRO A 212 19.53 12.59 0.08
N GLU A 213 20.01 12.87 1.29
CA GLU A 213 20.99 12.02 1.97
C GLU A 213 20.32 10.71 2.39
N GLN A 214 19.06 10.77 2.86
CA GLN A 214 18.25 9.63 3.27
C GLN A 214 16.92 9.58 2.53
N LEU A 215 16.62 8.43 1.94
CA LEU A 215 15.37 8.16 1.23
C LEU A 215 14.72 6.90 1.80
N VAL A 216 13.52 7.06 2.35
CA VAL A 216 12.68 5.96 2.79
C VAL A 216 11.53 5.82 1.81
N ILE A 217 11.34 4.63 1.26
CA ILE A 217 10.07 4.24 0.63
C ILE A 217 9.33 3.34 1.60
N GLY A 218 8.06 3.60 1.84
CA GLY A 218 7.30 2.78 2.77
C GLY A 218 5.82 2.81 2.52
N GLY A 219 5.07 2.03 3.27
CA GLY A 219 3.62 2.04 3.21
C GLY A 219 3.02 1.04 4.15
N TYR A 220 1.69 1.03 4.20
CA TYR A 220 0.93 0.09 5.01
C TYR A 220 -0.06 -0.71 4.16
N SER A 221 -0.36 -1.95 4.55
CA SER A 221 -1.33 -2.81 3.85
C SER A 221 -1.00 -2.95 2.35
N ALA A 222 -1.93 -2.66 1.43
CA ALA A 222 -1.66 -2.59 0.00
C ALA A 222 -0.47 -1.66 -0.36
N GLY A 223 -0.30 -0.56 0.38
CA GLY A 223 0.81 0.37 0.21
C GLY A 223 2.15 -0.20 0.65
N SER A 224 2.19 -1.15 1.60
CA SER A 224 3.44 -1.82 1.94
C SER A 224 3.89 -2.72 0.79
N LEU A 225 2.99 -3.46 0.15
CA LEU A 225 3.30 -4.21 -1.08
C LEU A 225 3.77 -3.28 -2.21
N ALA A 226 3.16 -2.10 -2.36
CA ALA A 226 3.59 -1.10 -3.33
C ALA A 226 5.01 -0.60 -3.05
N ALA A 227 5.36 -0.30 -1.78
CA ALA A 227 6.70 0.10 -1.41
C ALA A 227 7.75 -0.96 -1.76
N GLN A 228 7.40 -2.25 -1.59
CA GLN A 228 8.27 -3.36 -1.99
C GLN A 228 8.42 -3.42 -3.52
N MET A 229 7.31 -3.34 -4.26
CA MET A 229 7.29 -3.39 -5.73
C MET A 229 7.98 -2.22 -6.42
N TRP A 230 7.88 -1.01 -5.85
CA TRP A 230 8.48 0.21 -6.39
C TRP A 230 9.91 0.46 -5.90
N SER A 231 10.43 -0.36 -4.98
CA SER A 231 11.74 -0.17 -4.34
C SER A 231 12.90 -0.03 -5.35
N ALA A 232 13.03 -0.97 -6.29
CA ALA A 232 14.08 -0.95 -7.31
C ALA A 232 13.95 0.25 -8.26
N TYR A 233 12.73 0.58 -8.68
CA TYR A 233 12.48 1.75 -9.51
C TYR A 233 12.93 3.04 -8.81
N VAL A 234 12.57 3.22 -7.54
CA VAL A 234 12.94 4.39 -6.75
C VAL A 234 14.45 4.44 -6.51
N ALA A 235 15.09 3.32 -6.13
CA ALA A 235 16.53 3.25 -5.94
C ALA A 235 17.30 3.70 -7.19
N LYS A 236 16.90 3.18 -8.36
CA LYS A 236 17.46 3.54 -9.66
C LYS A 236 17.19 5.01 -10.01
N THR A 237 15.96 5.48 -9.82
CA THR A 237 15.53 6.84 -10.18
C THR A 237 16.29 7.90 -9.37
N TRP A 238 16.51 7.67 -8.08
CA TRP A 238 17.33 8.56 -7.24
C TRP A 238 18.83 8.29 -7.33
N SER A 239 19.25 7.28 -8.11
CA SER A 239 20.65 6.87 -8.27
C SER A 239 21.34 6.57 -6.93
N VAL A 240 20.59 5.90 -6.04
CA VAL A 240 20.93 5.63 -4.63
C VAL A 240 22.37 5.13 -4.47
N GLU A 241 22.76 4.09 -5.21
CA GLU A 241 24.09 3.49 -5.10
C GLU A 241 25.19 4.49 -5.45
N SER A 242 25.06 5.16 -6.61
CA SER A 242 26.07 6.10 -7.09
C SER A 242 26.20 7.36 -6.23
N LYS A 243 25.12 7.76 -5.55
CA LYS A 243 25.09 8.92 -4.64
C LYS A 243 25.38 8.55 -3.19
N SER A 244 25.50 7.26 -2.87
CA SER A 244 25.61 6.77 -1.49
C SER A 244 24.47 7.28 -0.59
N THR A 245 23.27 7.44 -1.15
CA THR A 245 22.05 7.79 -0.40
C THR A 245 21.69 6.63 0.52
N LYS A 246 21.43 6.89 1.80
CA LYS A 246 20.88 5.86 2.69
C LYS A 246 19.45 5.54 2.24
N PHE A 247 19.26 4.35 1.68
CA PHE A 247 17.98 3.92 1.14
C PHE A 247 17.36 2.83 1.98
N GLN A 248 16.10 3.01 2.35
CA GLN A 248 15.42 2.12 3.27
C GLN A 248 13.98 1.84 2.82
N VAL A 249 13.51 0.62 3.09
CA VAL A 249 12.18 0.14 2.70
C VAL A 249 11.39 -0.25 3.94
N LEU A 250 10.25 0.41 4.17
CA LEU A 250 9.40 0.20 5.35
C LEU A 250 8.07 -0.44 4.95
N ALA A 251 7.84 -1.67 5.38
CA ALA A 251 6.61 -2.42 5.10
C ALA A 251 5.82 -2.66 6.39
N ASP A 252 4.66 -2.00 6.53
CA ASP A 252 3.72 -2.24 7.64
C ASP A 252 2.54 -3.12 7.19
N SER A 253 2.40 -4.27 7.83
CA SER A 253 1.26 -5.18 7.74
C SER A 253 1.03 -5.77 6.35
N TYR A 254 2.11 -6.16 5.66
CA TYR A 254 2.06 -7.09 4.52
C TYR A 254 3.46 -7.54 4.06
N VAL A 255 3.71 -8.86 4.02
CA VAL A 255 4.97 -9.43 3.47
C VAL A 255 4.81 -10.17 2.14
N GLY A 256 3.57 -10.49 1.77
CA GLY A 256 3.24 -11.24 0.54
C GLY A 256 2.76 -12.68 0.77
N VAL A 257 2.21 -13.02 1.94
CA VAL A 257 1.59 -14.35 2.14
C VAL A 257 0.41 -14.53 1.19
N PHE A 258 0.53 -15.47 0.27
CA PHE A 258 -0.38 -15.66 -0.86
C PHE A 258 -0.65 -17.15 -1.12
N PRO A 259 -1.83 -17.56 -1.66
CA PRO A 259 -2.14 -18.96 -1.94
C PRO A 259 -1.46 -19.47 -3.24
N GLU A 260 -0.12 -19.40 -3.27
CA GLU A 260 0.73 -19.69 -4.44
C GLU A 260 0.50 -21.09 -5.04
N TYR A 261 0.10 -22.07 -4.21
CA TYR A 261 -0.20 -23.43 -4.65
C TYR A 261 -1.40 -23.52 -5.61
N LYS A 262 -2.24 -22.48 -5.66
CA LYS A 262 -3.43 -22.42 -6.51
C LYS A 262 -3.30 -21.31 -7.55
N VAL A 263 -2.86 -20.13 -7.11
CA VAL A 263 -2.77 -18.93 -7.94
C VAL A 263 -1.43 -18.27 -7.67
N PRO A 264 -0.50 -18.29 -8.63
CA PRO A 264 0.73 -17.52 -8.54
C PRO A 264 0.42 -16.03 -8.38
N ALA A 265 1.10 -15.33 -7.47
CA ALA A 265 0.86 -13.90 -7.23
C ALA A 265 1.00 -13.04 -8.51
N SER A 266 1.87 -13.44 -9.44
CA SER A 266 2.00 -12.78 -10.74
C SER A 266 0.72 -12.73 -11.57
N GLN A 267 -0.21 -13.68 -11.41
CA GLN A 267 -1.50 -13.62 -12.10
C GLN A 267 -2.25 -12.34 -11.77
N LEU A 268 -2.14 -11.87 -10.52
CA LEU A 268 -2.79 -10.63 -10.09
C LEU A 268 -2.11 -9.39 -10.69
N ILE A 269 -0.78 -9.38 -10.68
CA ILE A 269 0.01 -8.28 -11.27
C ILE A 269 -0.21 -8.18 -12.79
N ASN A 270 -0.27 -9.33 -13.47
CA ASN A 270 -0.60 -9.41 -14.89
C ASN A 270 -2.03 -8.95 -15.16
N TYR A 271 -2.98 -9.36 -14.31
CA TYR A 271 -4.38 -8.93 -14.41
C TYR A 271 -4.52 -7.40 -14.33
N TYR A 272 -3.72 -6.72 -13.50
CA TYR A 272 -3.67 -5.26 -13.43
C TYR A 272 -2.95 -4.59 -14.61
N GLY A 273 -2.22 -5.36 -15.43
CA GLY A 273 -1.35 -4.84 -16.48
C GLY A 273 -0.02 -4.29 -15.97
N GLY A 274 0.44 -4.73 -14.79
CA GLY A 274 1.59 -4.15 -14.09
C GLY A 274 2.95 -4.80 -14.36
N CYS A 275 3.00 -6.01 -14.96
CA CYS A 275 4.24 -6.81 -15.07
C CYS A 275 5.41 -6.07 -15.75
N GLY A 276 5.14 -5.25 -16.76
CA GLY A 276 6.17 -4.48 -17.49
C GLY A 276 6.49 -3.09 -16.93
N LEU A 277 5.87 -2.69 -15.81
CA LEU A 277 5.82 -1.27 -15.41
C LEU A 277 6.71 -0.91 -14.21
N ILE A 278 7.05 -1.87 -13.36
CA ILE A 278 7.71 -1.63 -12.06
C ILE A 278 9.21 -2.01 -12.03
N ASN A 279 9.89 -1.93 -13.19
CA ASN A 279 11.33 -2.18 -13.33
C ASN A 279 11.75 -3.58 -12.85
N PHE A 280 10.90 -4.59 -13.07
CA PHE A 280 11.33 -5.99 -13.04
C PHE A 280 12.40 -6.25 -14.11
N PRO A 281 13.38 -7.14 -13.84
CA PRO A 281 14.25 -7.66 -14.89
C PRO A 281 13.46 -8.36 -16.00
N ASP A 282 13.95 -8.35 -17.24
CA ASP A 282 13.25 -8.91 -18.42
C ASP A 282 12.80 -10.38 -18.22
N SER A 283 13.59 -11.19 -17.49
CA SER A 283 13.22 -12.56 -17.15
C SER A 283 12.00 -12.60 -16.21
N MET A 284 11.97 -11.73 -15.20
CA MET A 284 10.86 -11.62 -14.27
C MET A 284 9.60 -11.05 -14.94
N VAL A 285 9.75 -10.10 -15.87
CA VAL A 285 8.62 -9.65 -16.71
C VAL A 285 8.00 -10.84 -17.44
N SER A 286 8.83 -11.68 -18.06
CA SER A 286 8.38 -12.86 -18.80
C SER A 286 7.66 -13.88 -17.90
N GLU A 287 8.16 -14.10 -16.68
CA GLU A 287 7.55 -15.00 -15.70
C GLU A 287 6.26 -14.41 -15.10
N CYS A 288 6.20 -13.09 -14.93
CA CYS A 288 5.02 -12.39 -14.46
C CYS A 288 3.89 -12.43 -15.49
N GLU A 289 4.17 -12.10 -16.75
CA GLU A 289 3.21 -12.19 -17.85
C GLU A 289 2.82 -13.64 -18.17
N GLY A 290 3.72 -14.58 -17.88
CA GLY A 290 3.46 -16.02 -17.93
C GLY A 290 2.59 -16.55 -16.78
N GLU A 291 2.30 -15.71 -15.78
CA GLU A 291 1.54 -16.05 -14.57
C GLU A 291 2.16 -17.22 -13.78
N THR A 292 3.51 -17.28 -13.74
CA THR A 292 4.26 -18.34 -13.06
C THR A 292 5.06 -17.88 -11.85
N ALA A 293 5.36 -16.59 -11.74
CA ALA A 293 6.15 -16.06 -10.62
C ALA A 293 5.32 -15.94 -9.33
N THR A 294 5.93 -16.35 -8.23
CA THR A 294 5.42 -16.17 -6.87
C THR A 294 5.71 -14.76 -6.34
N ALA A 295 5.06 -14.36 -5.25
CA ALA A 295 5.33 -13.10 -4.56
C ALA A 295 6.80 -13.01 -4.14
N VAL A 296 7.35 -14.09 -3.59
CA VAL A 296 8.75 -14.15 -3.13
C VAL A 296 9.72 -13.95 -4.29
N GLU A 297 9.49 -14.60 -5.43
CA GLU A 297 10.37 -14.47 -6.60
C GLU A 297 10.33 -13.05 -7.18
N MET A 298 9.13 -12.46 -7.29
CA MET A 298 8.97 -11.09 -7.77
C MET A 298 9.71 -10.09 -6.87
N ILE A 299 9.48 -10.13 -5.55
CA ILE A 299 10.12 -9.19 -4.62
C ILE A 299 11.64 -9.47 -4.51
N SER A 300 12.07 -10.73 -4.50
CA SER A 300 13.50 -11.08 -4.50
C SER A 300 14.21 -10.54 -5.75
N SER A 301 13.55 -10.54 -6.91
CA SER A 301 14.12 -9.94 -8.13
C SER A 301 14.37 -8.44 -7.98
N LEU A 302 13.50 -7.71 -7.28
CA LEU A 302 13.64 -6.27 -7.04
C LEU A 302 14.68 -5.98 -5.94
N ILE A 303 14.75 -6.81 -4.90
CA ILE A 303 15.77 -6.71 -3.86
C ILE A 303 17.17 -6.81 -4.49
N ASN A 304 17.36 -7.72 -5.45
CA ASN A 304 18.64 -7.89 -6.15
C ASN A 304 19.06 -6.67 -6.99
N GLU A 305 18.12 -5.79 -7.36
CA GLU A 305 18.40 -4.54 -8.07
C GLU A 305 18.75 -3.38 -7.13
N ALA A 306 18.58 -3.54 -5.80
CA ALA A 306 18.83 -2.52 -4.79
C ALA A 306 19.40 -3.12 -3.49
N THR A 307 20.47 -3.92 -3.60
CA THR A 307 21.01 -4.71 -2.48
C THR A 307 21.53 -3.90 -1.28
N SER A 308 21.80 -2.60 -1.47
CA SER A 308 22.20 -1.71 -0.37
C SER A 308 21.04 -1.24 0.51
N ALA A 309 19.80 -1.58 0.16
CA ALA A 309 18.62 -1.18 0.91
C ALA A 309 18.54 -1.88 2.27
N GLU A 310 18.17 -1.13 3.31
CA GLU A 310 17.80 -1.68 4.61
C GLU A 310 16.28 -1.83 4.67
N TRP A 311 15.78 -3.01 5.05
CA TRP A 311 14.35 -3.26 5.08
C TRP A 311 13.85 -3.47 6.51
N LEU A 312 12.66 -2.93 6.81
CA LEU A 312 11.96 -3.16 8.06
C LEU A 312 10.54 -3.63 7.74
N PHE A 313 10.19 -4.81 8.24
CA PHE A 313 8.84 -5.36 8.20
C PHE A 313 8.21 -5.30 9.58
N ILE A 314 7.02 -4.71 9.67
CA ILE A 314 6.21 -4.59 10.89
C ILE A 314 4.95 -5.41 10.65
N ASP A 315 4.79 -6.54 11.32
CA ASP A 315 3.69 -7.46 11.03
C ASP A 315 3.05 -8.03 12.29
N SER A 316 1.73 -8.16 12.24
CA SER A 316 0.97 -8.92 13.21
C SER A 316 0.98 -10.40 12.85
N ILE A 317 1.38 -11.26 13.79
CA ILE A 317 1.53 -12.70 13.51
C ILE A 317 0.20 -13.41 13.19
N ALA A 318 -0.94 -12.76 13.48
CA ALA A 318 -2.26 -13.29 13.17
C ALA A 318 -3.10 -12.34 12.31
N ASP A 319 -2.47 -11.39 11.59
CA ASP A 319 -3.12 -10.30 10.83
C ASP A 319 -4.39 -10.76 10.10
N LYS A 320 -5.53 -10.29 10.60
CA LYS A 320 -6.85 -10.73 10.14
C LYS A 320 -7.15 -10.31 8.71
N THR A 321 -6.62 -9.16 8.29
CA THR A 321 -6.87 -8.61 6.95
C THR A 321 -6.08 -9.36 5.90
N GLN A 322 -4.79 -9.62 6.14
CA GLN A 322 -3.97 -10.43 5.23
C GLN A 322 -4.57 -11.83 5.06
N ARG A 323 -4.99 -12.46 6.16
CA ARG A 323 -5.65 -13.77 6.14
C ARG A 323 -7.01 -13.75 5.43
N LYS A 324 -7.74 -12.62 5.45
CA LYS A 324 -8.97 -12.40 4.68
C LYS A 324 -8.68 -12.28 3.18
N PHE A 325 -7.65 -11.52 2.79
CA PHE A 325 -7.25 -11.36 1.39
C PHE A 325 -6.70 -12.66 0.81
N TYR A 326 -5.97 -13.45 1.60
CA TYR A 326 -5.58 -14.80 1.23
C TYR A 326 -6.79 -15.64 0.81
N GLN A 327 -7.88 -15.62 1.59
CA GLN A 327 -9.11 -16.34 1.24
C GLN A 327 -9.86 -15.73 0.07
N LEU A 328 -9.82 -14.40 -0.09
CA LEU A 328 -10.41 -13.72 -1.24
C LEU A 328 -9.77 -14.18 -2.55
N VAL A 329 -8.44 -14.29 -2.59
CA VAL A 329 -7.73 -14.83 -3.74
C VAL A 329 -8.04 -16.32 -3.92
N LEU A 330 -8.05 -17.09 -2.83
CA LEU A 330 -8.23 -18.54 -2.91
C LEU A 330 -9.63 -18.93 -3.39
N LEU A 331 -10.68 -18.26 -2.90
CA LEU A 331 -12.08 -18.66 -3.08
C LEU A 331 -12.86 -17.71 -4.01
N GLY A 332 -12.30 -16.55 -4.33
CA GLY A 332 -13.01 -15.47 -5.01
C GLY A 332 -14.14 -14.88 -4.15
N ILE A 333 -14.91 -13.97 -4.73
CA ILE A 333 -16.05 -13.36 -4.03
C ILE A 333 -17.14 -14.38 -3.64
N ALA A 334 -17.18 -15.52 -4.33
CA ALA A 334 -18.12 -16.60 -4.04
C ALA A 334 -17.98 -17.19 -2.63
N GLY A 335 -16.77 -17.12 -2.06
CA GLY A 335 -16.51 -17.58 -0.69
C GLY A 335 -16.86 -16.56 0.39
N TYR A 336 -17.24 -15.33 0.01
CA TYR A 336 -17.49 -14.25 0.97
C TYR A 336 -18.90 -14.35 1.59
N PRO A 337 -19.04 -14.13 2.92
CA PRO A 337 -18.00 -13.89 3.91
C PRO A 337 -17.29 -15.18 4.31
N PHE A 338 -15.98 -15.10 4.50
CA PHE A 338 -15.18 -16.27 4.85
C PHE A 338 -15.44 -16.69 6.30
N THR A 339 -15.97 -17.89 6.50
CA THR A 339 -16.20 -18.47 7.83
C THR A 339 -14.94 -19.04 8.45
N THR A 340 -13.92 -19.32 7.62
CA THR A 340 -12.64 -19.88 8.04
C THR A 340 -11.53 -19.15 7.30
N LEU A 341 -10.67 -18.47 8.05
CA LEU A 341 -9.45 -17.87 7.53
C LEU A 341 -8.31 -18.87 7.60
N LEU A 342 -7.21 -18.61 6.87
CA LEU A 342 -5.94 -19.32 7.07
C LEU A 342 -5.61 -19.36 8.56
N ALA A 343 -5.16 -20.48 9.10
CA ALA A 343 -4.83 -20.56 10.52
C ALA A 343 -3.72 -19.57 10.87
N ALA A 344 -3.74 -18.98 12.07
CA ALA A 344 -2.79 -17.90 12.42
C ALA A 344 -1.35 -18.41 12.50
N ASP A 345 -1.15 -19.63 13.01
CA ASP A 345 0.13 -20.33 13.05
C ASP A 345 0.65 -20.68 11.65
N GLU A 346 -0.24 -21.14 10.75
CA GLU A 346 0.11 -21.38 9.34
C GLU A 346 0.47 -20.06 8.62
N PHE A 347 -0.31 -19.00 8.83
CA PHE A 347 -0.01 -17.67 8.29
C PHE A 347 1.34 -17.16 8.78
N TYR A 348 1.62 -17.24 10.08
CA TYR A 348 2.88 -16.81 10.66
C TYR A 348 4.07 -17.64 10.16
N GLY A 349 3.88 -18.96 9.99
CA GLY A 349 4.86 -19.85 9.39
C GLY A 349 5.23 -19.39 7.97
N ASN A 350 4.24 -19.18 7.11
CA ASN A 350 4.46 -18.70 5.75
C ASN A 350 5.16 -17.32 5.73
N MET A 351 4.73 -16.39 6.60
CA MET A 351 5.38 -15.09 6.73
C MET A 351 6.85 -15.22 7.11
N THR A 352 7.17 -16.11 8.06
CA THR A 352 8.55 -16.36 8.51
C THR A 352 9.41 -16.91 7.37
N GLU A 353 8.89 -17.88 6.59
CA GLU A 353 9.60 -18.45 5.44
C GLU A 353 9.90 -17.40 4.36
N ILE A 354 8.97 -16.49 4.09
CA ILE A 354 9.17 -15.38 3.15
C ILE A 354 10.30 -14.46 3.63
N LEU A 355 10.23 -14.01 4.89
CA LEU A 355 11.24 -13.11 5.43
C LEU A 355 12.62 -13.78 5.55
N ASP A 356 12.66 -15.09 5.82
CA ASP A 356 13.90 -15.90 5.80
C ASP A 356 14.51 -15.92 4.41
N ALA A 357 13.72 -16.10 3.36
CA ALA A 357 14.20 -16.03 1.98
C ALA A 357 14.82 -14.66 1.67
N TYR A 358 14.18 -13.56 2.09
CA TYR A 358 14.73 -12.23 1.87
C TYR A 358 16.00 -11.97 2.70
N SER A 359 16.09 -12.47 3.93
CA SER A 359 17.29 -12.33 4.78
C SER A 359 18.54 -13.02 4.22
N LEU A 360 18.40 -13.90 3.23
CA LEU A 360 19.54 -14.49 2.53
C LEU A 360 20.22 -13.53 1.55
N ILE A 361 19.54 -12.46 1.12
CA ILE A 361 20.01 -11.56 0.06
C ILE A 361 20.05 -10.08 0.47
N MET A 362 19.45 -9.70 1.61
CA MET A 362 19.46 -8.32 2.11
C MET A 362 19.45 -8.25 3.64
N ASN A 363 19.67 -7.04 4.17
CA ASN A 363 19.48 -6.75 5.60
C ASN A 363 17.99 -6.54 5.91
N VAL A 364 17.43 -7.43 6.74
CA VAL A 364 16.02 -7.43 7.14
C VAL A 364 15.90 -7.25 8.65
N THR A 365 15.25 -6.16 9.05
CA THR A 365 14.73 -5.99 10.41
C THR A 365 13.29 -6.49 10.43
N ARG A 366 12.93 -7.29 11.44
CA ARG A 366 11.58 -7.82 11.63
C ARG A 366 11.02 -7.30 12.94
N PHE A 367 9.79 -6.84 12.93
CA PHE A 367 9.06 -6.40 14.10
C PHE A 367 7.71 -7.13 14.13
N ASN A 368 7.71 -8.31 14.75
CA ASN A 368 6.55 -9.19 14.80
C ASN A 368 5.75 -8.92 16.07
N ILE A 369 4.43 -8.73 15.96
CA ILE A 369 3.55 -8.38 17.07
C ILE A 369 2.53 -9.49 17.31
N ASP A 370 2.34 -9.88 18.57
CA ASP A 370 1.28 -10.83 18.96
C ASP A 370 -0.10 -10.16 18.91
N SER A 371 -0.68 -10.10 17.70
CA SER A 371 -1.95 -9.43 17.44
C SER A 371 -2.60 -9.96 16.16
N ASP A 372 -3.91 -9.74 16.02
CA ASP A 372 -4.65 -9.88 14.76
C ASP A 372 -4.96 -8.54 14.07
N GLN A 373 -4.48 -7.43 14.67
CA GLN A 373 -4.57 -6.08 14.12
C GLN A 373 -3.93 -5.99 12.74
N HIS A 374 -4.42 -5.05 11.95
CA HIS A 374 -3.86 -4.69 10.67
C HIS A 374 -3.47 -3.21 10.72
N VAL A 375 -2.22 -2.90 10.38
CA VAL A 375 -1.58 -1.58 10.38
C VAL A 375 -1.25 -1.07 11.78
N TRP A 376 -0.04 -0.52 11.91
CA TRP A 376 0.48 0.01 13.17
C TRP A 376 0.89 1.48 13.05
N LEU A 377 1.44 1.90 11.91
CA LEU A 377 2.02 3.23 11.73
C LEU A 377 1.01 4.38 11.59
N THR A 378 -0.28 4.08 11.45
CA THR A 378 -1.33 5.10 11.29
C THR A 378 -1.93 5.56 12.61
N GLY A 379 -1.71 4.83 13.71
CA GLY A 379 -2.18 5.21 15.05
C GLY A 379 -1.23 6.18 15.74
N ASN A 380 -1.74 7.18 16.46
CA ASN A 380 -0.88 8.13 17.20
C ASN A 380 -0.08 7.48 18.35
N ASP A 381 -0.40 6.24 18.71
CA ASP A 381 0.26 5.41 19.70
C ASP A 381 1.22 4.39 19.09
N TYR A 382 1.51 4.46 17.77
CA TYR A 382 2.32 3.47 17.05
C TYR A 382 3.66 3.16 17.76
N SER A 383 4.31 4.18 18.33
CA SER A 383 5.61 4.05 18.96
C SER A 383 5.61 3.12 20.18
N SER A 384 4.45 2.91 20.79
CA SER A 384 4.25 2.09 21.98
C SER A 384 3.93 0.62 21.70
N ALA A 385 3.72 0.25 20.43
CA ALA A 385 3.57 -1.16 20.05
C ALA A 385 4.83 -1.94 20.44
N MET A 386 4.66 -3.17 20.92
CA MET A 386 5.76 -4.04 21.33
C MET A 386 5.81 -5.28 20.43
N ASP A 387 7.02 -5.69 20.06
CA ASP A 387 7.24 -6.97 19.38
C ASP A 387 7.20 -8.16 20.37
N LEU A 388 7.40 -9.37 19.84
CA LEU A 388 7.43 -10.61 20.62
C LEU A 388 8.57 -10.64 21.65
N GLU A 389 9.64 -9.88 21.41
CA GLU A 389 10.81 -9.76 22.27
C GLU A 389 10.67 -8.63 23.32
N GLY A 390 9.61 -7.81 23.23
CA GLY A 390 9.32 -6.71 24.13
C GLY A 390 10.02 -5.40 23.78
N ALA A 391 10.57 -5.24 22.58
CA ALA A 391 11.09 -3.97 22.09
C ALA A 391 9.95 -3.07 21.58
N TYR A 392 10.06 -1.77 21.83
CA TYR A 392 9.07 -0.78 21.37
C TYR A 392 9.32 -0.40 19.91
N LEU A 393 8.25 -0.28 19.13
CA LEU A 393 8.31 0.07 17.71
C LEU A 393 8.99 1.43 17.49
N GLY A 394 8.75 2.40 18.39
CA GLY A 394 9.40 3.70 18.33
C GLY A 394 10.93 3.60 18.43
N ASP A 395 11.44 2.76 19.32
CA ASP A 395 12.88 2.55 19.53
C ASP A 395 13.52 1.82 18.34
N VAL A 396 12.83 0.81 17.81
CA VAL A 396 13.27 0.06 16.62
C VAL A 396 13.32 0.97 15.40
N LEU A 397 12.27 1.76 15.15
CA LEU A 397 12.26 2.73 14.06
C LEU A 397 13.36 3.79 14.22
N ASN A 398 13.53 4.35 15.41
CA ASN A 398 14.57 5.35 15.66
C ASN A 398 15.97 4.79 15.41
N SER A 399 16.24 3.58 15.87
CA SER A 399 17.50 2.86 15.62
C SER A 399 17.71 2.60 14.13
N TRP A 400 16.70 2.05 13.46
CA TRP A 400 16.75 1.71 12.04
C TRP A 400 16.94 2.95 11.16
N LEU A 401 16.27 4.06 11.46
CA LEU A 401 16.43 5.32 10.72
C LEU A 401 17.78 6.00 11.00
N SER A 402 18.46 5.70 12.10
CA SER A 402 19.71 6.38 12.46
C SER A 402 20.83 6.13 11.44
N TYR A 403 21.64 7.15 11.15
CA TYR A 403 22.90 6.94 10.42
C TYR A 403 23.87 6.25 11.37
N SER A 404 24.26 5.02 11.06
CA SER A 404 25.46 4.45 11.67
C SER A 404 26.65 5.25 11.18
N THR A 405 27.09 6.25 11.95
CA THR A 405 28.44 6.80 11.76
C THR A 405 29.39 5.65 11.98
N THR A 406 29.99 5.12 10.91
CA THR A 406 31.19 4.30 11.06
C THR A 406 32.15 5.13 11.90
N PRO A 407 32.61 4.65 13.08
CA PRO A 407 33.57 5.40 13.85
C PRO A 407 34.77 5.65 12.95
N GLU A 408 35.10 6.92 12.75
CA GLU A 408 36.34 7.34 12.11
C GLU A 408 37.45 6.57 12.83
N ALA A 409 38.18 5.74 12.07
CA ALA A 409 39.27 4.97 12.64
C ALA A 409 40.28 5.99 13.18
N THR A 410 40.26 6.21 14.49
CA THR A 410 41.28 6.98 15.20
C THR A 410 42.59 6.28 14.96
N THR A 411 43.38 6.83 14.04
CA THR A 411 44.78 6.47 13.84
C THR A 411 45.60 6.95 15.02
N ASP A 412 45.39 6.34 16.19
CA ASP A 412 46.36 6.39 17.27
C ASP A 412 47.19 5.12 17.18
N THR A 413 48.42 5.31 16.71
CA THR A 413 49.46 4.28 16.67
C THR A 413 50.17 4.28 18.01
N PRO A 414 50.19 3.18 18.78
CA PRO A 414 51.20 2.97 19.80
C PRO A 414 52.29 2.07 19.23
N THR A 415 53.45 2.68 19.01
CA THR A 415 54.72 2.03 18.71
C THR A 415 55.11 1.06 19.82
N THR A 416 55.19 -0.25 19.54
CA THR A 416 56.13 -1.17 20.21
C THR A 416 56.40 -2.42 19.35
N THR A 417 57.66 -2.55 18.91
CA THR A 417 58.36 -3.81 18.56
C THR A 417 59.26 -4.15 19.77
N PRO A 418 59.77 -5.38 20.04
CA PRO A 418 59.95 -6.58 19.21
C PRO A 418 59.43 -7.89 19.89
N ASP A 419 59.42 -9.09 19.30
CA ASP A 419 60.59 -9.89 18.97
C ASP A 419 60.28 -11.13 18.10
N VAL A 420 61.30 -11.59 17.40
CA VAL A 420 61.31 -12.63 16.36
C VAL A 420 61.48 -14.02 16.96
N THR A 421 60.74 -15.04 16.49
CA THR A 421 61.29 -16.40 16.29
C THR A 421 60.44 -17.28 15.36
N THR A 422 60.95 -17.43 14.14
CA THR A 422 61.16 -18.65 13.33
C THR A 422 60.21 -19.86 13.46
N ALA A 423 59.54 -20.21 12.34
CA ALA A 423 59.54 -21.56 11.76
C ALA A 423 58.96 -21.57 10.33
N THR A 424 59.71 -22.17 9.41
CA THR A 424 59.44 -22.31 7.96
C THR A 424 58.80 -23.70 7.65
N PRO A 425 58.65 -24.12 6.38
CA PRO A 425 57.40 -24.23 5.60
C PRO A 425 56.95 -25.70 5.37
N VAL A 426 55.81 -25.95 4.69
CA VAL A 426 55.69 -26.98 3.62
C VAL A 426 54.54 -26.62 2.66
N SER A 427 54.83 -26.73 1.37
CA SER A 427 53.90 -26.67 0.22
C SER A 427 53.67 -28.08 -0.33
N THR A 428 52.49 -28.38 -0.88
CA THR A 428 52.25 -29.36 -1.97
C THR A 428 50.81 -29.19 -2.50
N THR A 429 50.59 -28.64 -3.69
CA THR A 429 50.53 -29.23 -5.07
C THR A 429 49.25 -29.97 -5.48
N SER A 430 48.62 -29.40 -6.53
CA SER A 430 48.04 -29.99 -7.77
C SER A 430 46.71 -30.77 -7.82
N ALA A 431 45.88 -30.35 -8.79
CA ALA A 431 44.62 -30.92 -9.32
C ALA A 431 44.84 -32.22 -10.17
N PRO A 432 43.79 -32.93 -10.72
CA PRO A 432 43.01 -32.45 -11.89
C PRO A 432 41.53 -32.95 -12.08
N THR A 433 40.85 -32.24 -13.01
CA THR A 433 39.63 -32.46 -13.85
C THR A 433 38.88 -33.81 -13.96
N SER A 434 37.54 -33.76 -14.14
CA SER A 434 36.81 -34.44 -15.25
C SER A 434 35.33 -34.00 -15.42
N LYS A 435 34.85 -34.02 -16.69
CA LYS A 435 33.49 -33.77 -17.24
C LYS A 435 32.69 -35.09 -17.34
N PRO A 436 31.33 -35.10 -17.45
CA PRO A 436 30.64 -35.31 -18.74
C PRO A 436 29.25 -34.60 -18.87
N ALA A 437 28.88 -33.97 -19.99
CA ALA A 437 28.23 -34.46 -21.24
C ALA A 437 26.69 -34.70 -21.17
N PHE A 438 25.95 -33.94 -22.00
CA PHE A 438 24.50 -33.95 -22.28
C PHE A 438 23.99 -35.21 -23.01
N PRO A 439 22.66 -35.40 -23.06
CA PRO A 439 22.01 -35.56 -24.36
C PRO A 439 20.77 -34.67 -24.56
N THR A 440 20.58 -34.34 -25.84
CA THR A 440 19.54 -33.54 -26.48
C THR A 440 18.22 -34.29 -26.72
N ALA A 441 17.09 -33.61 -26.55
CA ALA A 441 15.88 -33.84 -27.38
C ALA A 441 15.02 -32.56 -27.44
N LYS A 442 14.69 -32.15 -28.66
CA LYS A 442 13.88 -30.99 -29.04
C LYS A 442 12.41 -31.42 -29.19
N PRO A 443 11.43 -30.52 -28.94
CA PRO A 443 10.30 -30.44 -29.85
C PRO A 443 10.00 -29.00 -30.33
N THR A 444 9.50 -28.93 -31.55
CA THR A 444 9.07 -27.77 -32.33
C THR A 444 7.72 -27.22 -31.82
N PRO A 445 7.44 -25.91 -31.90
CA PRO A 445 6.25 -25.32 -31.30
C PRO A 445 5.01 -25.49 -32.19
N THR A 446 3.89 -25.85 -31.57
CA THR A 446 2.56 -25.79 -32.21
C THR A 446 1.82 -24.61 -31.60
N THR A 447 1.51 -23.61 -32.42
CA THR A 447 0.72 -22.43 -32.08
C THR A 447 -0.71 -22.85 -31.69
N THR A 448 -1.16 -22.46 -30.50
CA THR A 448 -2.58 -22.53 -30.12
C THR A 448 -2.99 -21.20 -29.49
N ALA A 449 -4.03 -20.59 -30.04
CA ALA A 449 -4.63 -19.34 -29.58
C ALA A 449 -5.25 -19.47 -28.16
N PRO A 450 -5.50 -18.36 -27.45
CA PRO A 450 -6.03 -18.38 -26.08
C PRO A 450 -7.42 -19.02 -26.04
N LYS A 451 -7.59 -20.02 -25.19
CA LYS A 451 -8.91 -20.56 -24.86
C LYS A 451 -9.62 -19.57 -23.94
N THR A 452 -10.69 -18.98 -24.44
CA THR A 452 -11.75 -18.37 -23.62
C THR A 452 -12.15 -19.32 -22.49
N SER A 453 -12.12 -18.83 -21.25
CA SER A 453 -12.63 -19.56 -20.08
C SER A 453 -14.09 -19.95 -20.32
N LYS A 454 -14.40 -21.22 -20.03
CA LYS A 454 -15.74 -21.77 -20.23
C LYS A 454 -16.66 -21.23 -19.12
N PRO A 455 -17.89 -20.81 -19.40
CA PRO A 455 -18.83 -20.36 -18.38
C PRO A 455 -19.02 -21.44 -17.31
N SER A 456 -19.09 -21.03 -16.03
CA SER A 456 -19.45 -21.91 -14.92
C SER A 456 -20.75 -22.65 -15.24
N THR A 457 -20.80 -23.95 -14.92
CA THR A 457 -22.01 -24.76 -15.16
C THR A 457 -23.18 -24.24 -14.33
N PRO A 458 -24.43 -24.33 -14.83
CA PRO A 458 -25.61 -23.86 -14.12
C PRO A 458 -25.75 -24.39 -12.68
N SER A 459 -25.20 -25.58 -12.40
CA SER A 459 -25.23 -26.17 -11.05
C SER A 459 -24.34 -25.44 -10.04
N GLN A 460 -23.19 -24.91 -10.45
CA GLN A 460 -22.31 -24.13 -9.55
C GLN A 460 -22.91 -22.76 -9.23
N GLN A 461 -23.55 -22.14 -10.22
CA GLN A 461 -24.27 -20.87 -10.06
C GLN A 461 -25.47 -21.01 -9.09
N VAL A 462 -26.23 -22.09 -9.21
CA VAL A 462 -27.35 -22.39 -8.30
C VAL A 462 -26.87 -22.62 -6.87
N GLN A 463 -25.72 -23.29 -6.69
CA GLN A 463 -25.16 -23.59 -5.38
C GLN A 463 -24.64 -22.34 -4.66
N VAL A 464 -24.02 -21.43 -5.40
CA VAL A 464 -23.61 -20.10 -4.93
C VAL A 464 -24.82 -19.23 -4.55
N ILE A 465 -25.86 -19.21 -5.39
CA ILE A 465 -27.10 -18.47 -5.11
C ILE A 465 -27.77 -19.01 -3.83
N GLN A 466 -27.78 -20.33 -3.64
CA GLN A 466 -28.30 -20.96 -2.42
C GLN A 466 -27.48 -20.62 -1.18
N GLN A 467 -26.15 -20.58 -1.28
CA GLN A 467 -25.28 -20.18 -0.16
C GLN A 467 -25.46 -18.71 0.24
N LEU A 468 -25.59 -17.81 -0.74
CA LEU A 468 -25.86 -16.39 -0.49
C LEU A 468 -27.26 -16.14 0.08
N GLN A 469 -28.26 -16.91 -0.36
CA GLN A 469 -29.60 -16.87 0.22
C GLN A 469 -29.62 -17.40 1.66
N GLN A 470 -28.93 -18.50 1.95
CA GLN A 470 -28.79 -19.04 3.32
C GLN A 470 -28.06 -18.08 4.25
N LEU A 471 -27.05 -17.37 3.74
CA LEU A 471 -26.35 -16.33 4.50
C LEU A 471 -27.28 -15.14 4.81
N LYS A 472 -28.07 -14.69 3.82
CA LYS A 472 -29.07 -13.64 4.03
C LYS A 472 -30.10 -14.04 5.09
N GLU A 473 -30.59 -15.28 5.05
CA GLU A 473 -31.53 -15.81 6.04
C GLU A 473 -30.91 -15.90 7.45
N LEU A 474 -29.65 -16.34 7.54
CA LEU A 474 -28.93 -16.40 8.81
C LEU A 474 -28.70 -15.01 9.41
N MET A 475 -28.32 -14.02 8.59
CA MET A 475 -28.15 -12.63 9.01
C MET A 475 -29.48 -12.02 9.48
N CYS A 476 -30.59 -12.27 8.77
CA CYS A 476 -31.92 -11.82 9.19
C CYS A 476 -32.40 -12.50 10.49
N SER A 477 -32.09 -13.78 10.69
CA SER A 477 -32.44 -14.50 11.92
C SER A 477 -31.68 -13.97 13.14
N ILE A 478 -30.42 -13.55 12.99
CA ILE A 478 -29.62 -13.00 14.08
C ILE A 478 -30.12 -11.58 14.43
N LEU A 479 -30.42 -10.76 13.42
CA LEU A 479 -30.90 -9.38 13.62
C LEU A 479 -32.30 -9.30 14.28
N SER A 480 -33.19 -10.27 14.03
CA SER A 480 -34.50 -10.34 14.70
C SER A 480 -34.40 -10.55 16.22
N GLN A 481 -33.27 -11.05 16.72
CA GLN A 481 -33.04 -11.23 18.17
C GLN A 481 -32.67 -9.91 18.87
N PHE A 482 -32.32 -8.87 18.11
CA PHE A 482 -31.88 -7.57 18.61
C PHE A 482 -32.88 -6.42 18.40
N HIS A 483 -34.10 -6.70 17.90
CA HIS A 483 -35.16 -5.69 17.64
C HIS A 483 -34.71 -4.51 16.76
N VAL A 484 -33.74 -4.72 15.86
CA VAL A 484 -33.33 -3.73 14.86
C VAL A 484 -34.06 -4.02 13.56
N GLN A 485 -34.92 -3.10 13.10
CA GLN A 485 -35.46 -3.15 11.74
C GLN A 485 -34.42 -2.57 10.77
N ALA A 486 -33.95 -3.40 9.83
CA ALA A 486 -33.12 -2.99 8.70
C ALA A 486 -33.86 -3.38 7.40
N PRO A 487 -33.89 -2.54 6.35
CA PRO A 487 -34.70 -2.77 5.13
C PRO A 487 -34.23 -3.92 4.23
N LEU A 488 -33.27 -4.74 4.69
CA LEU A 488 -32.79 -5.96 4.02
C LEU A 488 -33.42 -7.24 4.58
N CYS A 489 -34.27 -7.11 5.62
CA CYS A 489 -35.22 -8.08 6.16
C CYS A 489 -36.60 -7.38 6.29
#